data_AF-A0A928GNA3-F1
#
_entry.id   AF-A0A928GNA3-F1
#
_cell.length_a   1.000
_cell.length_b   1.000
_cell.length_c   1.000
_cell.angle_alpha   90.00
_cell.angle_beta   90.00
_cell.angle_gamma   90.00
#
_symmetry.space_group_name_H-M   'P 1'
#
loop_
_entity.id
_entity.type
_entity.pdbx_description
1 polymer ?
#
loop_
_entity_poly.entity_id
_entity_poly.type
_entity_poly.pdbx_seq_one_letter_code
_entity_poly.pdbx_strand_id
1 'polypeptide(L)'
;MNQQIDIEYELSALWQRIYDETVRIAKECKRINIPIELSDCQIKSVIVDNDGTLLFITHNGKRDYAENYEDAVMYEVFQKLTSSIATDTPMS
;
A
#
# COMPACT_ATOMS: atom_id res chain seq x y z
N MET A 1 -17.10 15.00 27.05
CA MET A 1 -17.21 13.68 26.39
C MET A 1 -16.95 13.89 24.90
N ASN A 2 -16.21 12.96 24.29
CA ASN A 2 -16.03 12.77 22.84
C ASN A 2 -14.98 13.64 22.11
N GLN A 3 -13.70 13.53 22.48
CA GLN A 3 -12.59 13.81 21.54
C GLN A 3 -11.82 12.54 21.13
N GLN A 4 -11.95 11.45 21.88
CA GLN A 4 -11.23 10.20 21.63
C GLN A 4 -11.81 9.38 20.47
N ILE A 5 -13.13 9.53 20.20
CA ILE A 5 -13.84 8.81 19.14
C ILE A 5 -13.55 9.40 17.75
N ASP A 6 -13.21 10.70 17.65
CA ASP A 6 -12.94 11.36 16.37
C ASP A 6 -11.59 10.93 15.76
N ILE A 7 -10.55 10.75 16.58
CA ILE A 7 -9.21 10.43 16.08
C ILE A 7 -9.15 9.02 15.46
N GLU A 8 -9.78 8.03 16.09
CA GLU A 8 -9.82 6.66 15.56
C GLU A 8 -10.58 6.57 14.23
N TYR A 9 -11.63 7.38 14.07
CA TYR A 9 -12.39 7.47 12.83
C TYR A 9 -11.60 8.13 11.71
N GLU A 10 -10.92 9.25 12.01
CA GLU A 10 -10.06 9.94 11.04
C GLU A 10 -8.88 9.07 10.58
N LEU A 11 -8.26 8.33 11.50
CA LEU A 11 -7.19 7.39 11.18
C LEU A 11 -7.69 6.23 10.30
N SER A 12 -8.84 5.65 10.62
CA SER A 12 -9.44 4.58 9.80
C SER A 12 -9.82 5.08 8.40
N ALA A 13 -10.33 6.30 8.28
CA ALA A 13 -10.65 6.90 6.99
C ALA A 13 -9.40 7.21 6.15
N LEU A 14 -8.32 7.65 6.80
CA LEU A 14 -7.02 7.82 6.14
C LEU A 14 -6.48 6.47 5.66
N TRP A 15 -6.64 5.43 6.47
CA TRP A 15 -6.24 4.06 6.16
C TRP A 15 -6.95 3.53 4.91
N GLN A 16 -8.28 3.66 4.86
CA GLN A 16 -9.07 3.26 3.70
C GLN A 16 -8.64 4.01 2.43
N ARG A 17 -8.36 5.32 2.53
CA ARG A 17 -7.90 6.12 1.40
C ARG A 17 -6.55 5.65 0.87
N ILE A 18 -5.60 5.37 1.77
CA ILE A 18 -4.27 4.85 1.40
C ILE A 18 -4.40 3.49 0.70
N TYR A 19 -5.26 2.62 1.24
CA TYR A 19 -5.54 1.32 0.68
C TYR A 19 -6.14 1.43 -0.73
N ASP A 20 -7.20 2.22 -0.88
CA ASP A 20 -7.90 2.43 -2.15
C ASP A 20 -6.98 3.03 -3.21
N GLU A 21 -6.13 4.00 -2.84
CA GLU A 21 -5.15 4.60 -3.74
C GLU A 21 -4.09 3.58 -4.17
N THR A 22 -3.62 2.74 -3.26
CA THR A 22 -2.67 1.66 -3.59
C THR A 22 -3.28 0.70 -4.63
N VAL A 23 -4.54 0.32 -4.44
CA VAL A 23 -5.28 -0.52 -5.39
C VAL A 23 -5.48 0.18 -6.73
N ARG A 24 -5.89 1.47 -6.71
CA ARG A 24 -6.09 2.29 -7.92
C ARG A 24 -4.82 2.35 -8.76
N ILE A 25 -3.71 2.69 -8.12
CA ILE A 25 -2.40 2.79 -8.73
C ILE A 25 -1.98 1.47 -9.39
N ALA A 26 -2.14 0.34 -8.69
CA ALA A 26 -1.81 -0.98 -9.25
C ALA A 26 -2.69 -1.34 -10.46
N LYS A 27 -3.98 -0.97 -10.44
CA LYS A 27 -4.91 -1.15 -11.56
C LYS A 27 -4.51 -0.30 -12.77
N GLU A 28 -4.20 0.98 -12.56
CA GLU A 28 -3.79 1.92 -13.63
C GLU A 28 -2.49 1.48 -14.31
N CYS A 29 -1.52 0.99 -13.53
CA CYS A 29 -0.27 0.46 -14.05
C CYS A 29 -0.40 -0.96 -14.65
N LYS A 30 -1.61 -1.55 -14.70
CA LYS A 30 -1.87 -2.93 -15.14
C LYS A 30 -1.02 -3.97 -14.40
N ARG A 31 -0.74 -3.73 -13.11
CA ARG A 31 0.09 -4.60 -12.25
C ARG A 31 -0.73 -5.45 -11.27
N ILE A 32 -1.96 -5.79 -11.63
CA ILE A 32 -2.78 -6.73 -10.85
C ILE A 32 -2.17 -8.12 -10.91
N ASN A 33 -2.03 -8.78 -9.76
CA ASN A 33 -1.31 -10.03 -9.56
C ASN A 33 0.18 -10.00 -9.93
N ILE A 34 0.74 -8.80 -10.13
CA ILE A 34 2.15 -8.59 -10.43
C ILE A 34 2.80 -7.91 -9.22
N PRO A 35 3.88 -8.48 -8.65
CA PRO A 35 4.61 -7.82 -7.56
C PRO A 35 5.14 -6.46 -8.00
N ILE A 36 4.86 -5.44 -7.19
CA ILE A 36 5.45 -4.10 -7.29
C ILE A 36 6.55 -4.03 -6.25
N GLU A 37 7.80 -4.07 -6.69
CA GLU A 37 8.98 -3.96 -5.82
C GLU A 37 9.08 -2.54 -5.24
N LEU A 38 9.40 -2.46 -3.95
CA LEU A 38 9.58 -1.22 -3.21
C LEU A 38 11.06 -1.05 -2.86
N SER A 39 11.55 0.18 -3.01
CA SER A 39 12.92 0.54 -2.66
C SER A 39 13.01 1.04 -1.22
N ASP A 40 13.99 0.58 -0.46
CA ASP A 40 14.29 1.04 0.91
C ASP A 40 13.05 1.00 1.84
N CYS A 41 12.42 -0.18 1.95
CA CYS A 41 11.24 -0.44 2.79
C CYS A 41 11.36 -1.82 3.44
N GLN A 42 10.74 -2.01 4.61
CA GLN A 42 10.63 -3.31 5.26
C GLN A 42 9.87 -4.33 4.39
N ILE A 43 8.83 -3.86 3.70
CA ILE A 43 8.12 -4.65 2.69
C ILE A 43 8.91 -4.58 1.40
N LYS A 44 9.30 -5.74 0.88
CA LYS A 44 10.05 -5.85 -0.36
C LYS A 44 9.16 -5.54 -1.57
N SER A 45 7.95 -6.09 -1.59
CA SER A 45 7.03 -5.89 -2.71
C SER A 45 5.58 -6.03 -2.28
N VAL A 46 4.69 -5.36 -3.01
CA VAL A 46 3.23 -5.46 -2.83
C VAL A 46 2.61 -6.15 -4.04
N ILE A 47 1.70 -7.08 -3.82
CA ILE A 47 0.81 -7.62 -4.85
C ILE A 47 -0.60 -7.09 -4.57
N VAL A 48 -1.25 -6.61 -5.61
CA VAL A 48 -2.69 -6.30 -5.58
C VAL A 48 -3.43 -7.39 -6.34
N ASP A 49 -4.28 -8.15 -5.66
CA ASP A 49 -5.08 -9.20 -6.28
C ASP A 49 -6.28 -8.59 -7.05
N ASN A 50 -7.00 -9.41 -7.81
CA ASN A 50 -8.11 -9.01 -8.67
C ASN A 50 -9.26 -8.37 -7.90
N ASP A 51 -9.47 -8.79 -6.65
CA ASP A 51 -10.49 -8.25 -5.76
C ASP A 51 -10.03 -6.96 -5.04
N GLY A 52 -8.78 -6.53 -5.24
CA GLY A 52 -8.19 -5.39 -4.54
C GLY A 52 -7.54 -5.73 -3.21
N THR A 53 -7.41 -7.02 -2.88
CA THR A 53 -6.68 -7.45 -1.68
C THR A 53 -5.19 -7.14 -1.82
N LEU A 54 -4.60 -6.54 -0.79
CA LEU A 54 -3.16 -6.25 -0.72
C LEU A 54 -2.41 -7.35 0.01
N LEU A 55 -1.44 -7.95 -0.69
CA LEU A 55 -0.52 -8.93 -0.14
C LEU A 55 0.89 -8.34 -0.09
N PHE A 56 1.51 -8.38 1.08
CA PHE A 56 2.86 -7.91 1.29
C PHE A 56 3.84 -9.07 1.25
N ILE A 57 4.96 -8.87 0.56
CA ILE A 57 6.09 -9.78 0.54
C ILE A 57 7.25 -9.06 1.21
N THR A 58 7.78 -9.65 2.28
CA THR A 58 8.96 -9.12 2.98
C THR A 58 10.26 -9.65 2.36
N HIS A 59 11.40 -9.09 2.74
CA HIS A 59 12.72 -9.50 2.22
C HIS A 59 13.10 -10.95 2.51
N ASN A 60 12.52 -11.57 3.55
CA ASN A 60 12.73 -12.99 3.85
C ASN A 60 11.80 -13.93 3.06
N GLY A 61 10.95 -13.39 2.18
CA GLY A 61 9.99 -14.14 1.37
C GLY A 61 8.66 -14.45 2.08
N LYS A 62 8.46 -14.05 3.34
CA LYS A 62 7.16 -14.15 4.01
C LYS A 62 6.13 -13.34 3.24
N ARG A 63 4.99 -13.97 2.95
CA ARG A 63 3.81 -13.38 2.34
C ARG A 63 2.71 -13.30 3.37
N ASP A 64 2.09 -12.14 3.49
CA ASP A 64 1.02 -11.92 4.45
C ASP A 64 0.09 -10.81 3.98
N TYR A 65 -1.14 -10.78 4.48
CA TYR A 65 -2.09 -9.73 4.13
C TYR A 65 -1.69 -8.41 4.77
N ALA A 66 -1.96 -7.31 4.07
CA ALA A 66 -1.65 -5.95 4.53
C ALA A 66 -2.31 -5.61 5.89
N GLU A 67 -3.49 -6.15 6.16
CA GLU A 67 -4.24 -6.00 7.43
C GLU A 67 -3.51 -6.56 8.66
N ASN A 68 -2.51 -7.44 8.47
CA ASN A 68 -1.73 -8.02 9.56
C ASN A 68 -0.52 -7.15 9.97
N TYR A 69 -0.36 -5.97 9.37
CA TYR A 69 0.73 -5.04 9.65
C TYR A 69 0.24 -3.77 10.33
N GLU A 70 1.14 -3.14 11.09
CA GLU A 70 0.89 -1.84 11.72
C GLU A 70 0.73 -0.73 10.67
N ASP A 71 -0.05 0.29 11.02
CA ASP A 71 -0.33 1.45 10.14
C ASP A 71 0.93 2.16 9.64
N ALA A 72 1.99 2.20 10.45
CA ALA A 72 3.27 2.78 10.06
C ALA A 72 3.89 2.08 8.83
N VAL A 73 3.75 0.75 8.76
CA VAL A 73 4.24 -0.06 7.63
C VAL A 73 3.40 0.20 6.39
N MET A 74 2.08 0.26 6.54
CA MET A 74 1.15 0.59 5.46
C MET A 74 1.46 1.97 4.85
N TYR A 75 1.69 2.96 5.71
CA TYR A 75 2.01 4.32 5.28
C TYR A 75 3.35 4.39 4.56
N GLU A 76 4.38 3.69 5.05
CA GLU A 76 5.68 3.59 4.37
C GLU A 76 5.50 2.98 2.96
N VAL A 77 4.79 1.85 2.86
CA VAL A 77 4.49 1.19 1.58
C VAL A 77 3.84 2.14 0.59
N PHE A 78 2.83 2.89 1.02
CA PHE A 78 2.15 3.88 0.17
C PHE A 78 3.09 5.00 -0.33
N GLN A 79 3.93 5.56 0.55
CA GLN A 79 4.91 6.57 0.17
C GLN A 79 5.91 6.02 -0.87
N LYS A 80 6.32 4.75 -0.73
CA LYS A 80 7.25 4.12 -1.67
C LYS A 80 6.60 3.75 -2.99
N LEU A 81 5.35 3.28 -2.99
CA LEU A 81 4.59 2.99 -4.19
C LEU A 81 4.39 4.23 -5.06
N THR A 82 3.93 5.33 -4.44
CA THR A 82 3.75 6.61 -5.14
C THR A 82 5.07 7.14 -5.72
N SER A 83 6.17 7.00 -4.98
CA SER A 83 7.50 7.39 -5.46
C SER A 83 8.03 6.50 -6.59
N SER A 84 7.80 5.19 -6.53
CA SER A 84 8.31 4.21 -7.52
C SER A 84 7.58 4.31 -8.86
N ILE A 85 6.32 4.76 -8.84
CA ILE A 85 5.49 4.86 -10.06
C ILE A 85 5.66 6.22 -10.72
N ALA A 86 5.98 7.26 -9.95
CA ALA A 86 6.40 8.55 -10.50
C ALA A 86 7.65 8.44 -11.40
N THR A 87 8.53 7.45 -11.15
CA THR A 87 9.73 7.22 -11.98
C THR A 87 9.50 6.34 -13.22
N ASP A 88 8.39 5.58 -13.27
CA ASP A 88 8.02 4.73 -14.41
C ASP A 88 7.15 5.47 -15.46
N THR A 89 6.83 6.74 -15.21
CA THR A 89 6.11 7.59 -16.17
C THR A 89 7.12 8.23 -17.13
N PRO A 90 7.11 7.93 -18.45
CA PRO A 90 7.95 8.65 -19.39
C PRO A 90 7.53 10.12 -19.39
N MET A 91 8.47 11.03 -19.09
CA MET A 91 8.26 12.44 -19.42
C MET A 91 8.01 12.53 -20.92
N SER A 92 6.78 12.92 -21.29
CA SER A 92 6.43 13.29 -22.66
C SER A 92 7.00 14.66 -22.98
#